data_AF-X0S9L6-F1
#
_entry.id   AF-X0S9L6-F1
#
_cell.length_a   1.000
_cell.length_b   1.000
_cell.length_c   1.000
_cell.angle_alpha   90.00
_cell.angle_beta   90.00
_cell.angle_gamma   90.00
#
_symmetry.space_group_name_H-M   'P 1'
#
loop_
_entity.id
_entity.type
_entity.pdbx_description
1 polymer ?
#
loop_
_entity_poly.entity_id
_entity_poly.type
_entity_poly.pdbx_seq_one_letter_code
_entity_poly.pdbx_strand_id
1 'polypeptide(L)'
;ISNCYAKGGSVSGRVYVGCLVGENGGTITNCYSTASVKGDLWVGGLVGVNRGTITNCYSTSSVTGYGTERWKGGVGGLVGRNYRGTITNCYATGSVLGVDDVGGLAGFGDGTIGNCYATGNVSGNGNIGGLVGAHNGDTITNCYSSGDVSGDERVGGLVGRNHGTITNCYSIGSVTGTMYVGGLVGRQYEEGTITNCYSVGSVTGRNNVGWLVGALNEGTINNSFWDIETSGGTYSAGGTGKTTAEMQMESTFTDAGWDFVGESVNGTDDIWSICEGVDYPKLAWQFVIGDFDGNDDTEFADFAIFAARWHQTDSSFWCGGGTDLTNDGEVDFDDLKEFAEKGEFRP
;
A
#
# COMPACT_ATOMS: atom_id res chain seq x y z
N ILE A 1 22.54 8.53 3.57
CA ILE A 1 22.92 7.70 4.74
C ILE A 1 22.52 6.26 4.49
N SER A 2 23.23 5.30 5.09
CA SER A 2 22.95 3.87 4.91
C SER A 2 23.11 3.12 6.23
N ASN A 3 22.29 2.09 6.49
CA ASN A 3 22.38 1.22 7.67
C ASN A 3 22.34 1.98 9.01
N CYS A 4 21.50 3.02 9.08
CA CYS A 4 21.34 3.88 10.25
C CYS A 4 19.95 3.71 10.86
N TYR A 5 19.85 3.74 12.19
CA TYR A 5 18.60 3.50 12.89
C TYR A 5 18.42 4.39 14.13
N ALA A 6 17.16 4.73 14.41
CA ALA A 6 16.76 5.43 15.63
C ALA A 6 15.73 4.58 16.39
N LYS A 7 16.12 4.08 17.57
CA LYS A 7 15.30 3.15 18.35
C LYS A 7 14.84 3.80 19.67
N GLY A 8 13.53 3.91 19.84
CA GLY A 8 12.90 4.47 21.04
C GLY A 8 13.11 5.98 21.21
N GLY A 9 12.48 6.54 22.25
CA GLY A 9 12.56 7.98 22.57
C GLY A 9 11.54 8.84 21.83
N SER A 10 11.79 10.16 21.83
CA SER A 10 10.94 11.14 21.16
C SER A 10 11.77 12.19 20.43
N VAL A 11 11.32 12.54 19.23
CA VAL A 11 11.82 13.68 18.45
C VAL A 11 10.69 14.68 18.34
N SER A 12 10.95 15.92 18.75
CA SER A 12 10.02 17.03 18.56
C SER A 12 10.70 18.18 17.83
N GLY A 13 9.97 18.81 16.93
CA GLY A 13 10.45 19.96 16.19
C GLY A 13 9.29 20.76 15.64
N ARG A 14 9.61 21.86 14.94
CA ARG A 14 8.58 22.71 14.33
C ARG A 14 8.35 22.34 12.86
N VAL A 15 9.42 22.37 12.07
CA VAL A 15 9.38 22.20 10.61
C VAL A 15 10.44 21.20 10.18
N TYR A 16 10.16 20.39 9.16
CA TYR A 16 11.07 19.37 8.61
C TYR A 16 11.52 18.39 9.68
N VAL A 17 10.54 17.77 10.33
CA VAL A 17 10.80 16.88 11.46
C VAL A 17 10.86 15.45 10.92
N GLY A 18 12.04 14.86 10.95
CA GLY A 18 12.25 13.43 10.73
C GLY A 18 13.09 12.86 11.84
N CYS A 19 12.86 11.58 12.19
CA CYS A 19 13.63 10.96 13.27
C CYS A 19 15.12 10.84 12.94
N LEU A 20 15.46 10.53 11.68
CA LEU A 20 16.86 10.49 11.23
C LEU A 20 17.25 11.73 10.43
N VAL A 21 16.35 12.23 9.57
CA VAL A 21 16.70 13.27 8.59
C VAL A 21 15.60 14.31 8.49
N GLY A 22 15.93 15.59 8.70
CA GLY A 22 14.97 16.68 8.46
C GLY A 22 14.67 16.87 6.98
N GLU A 23 15.71 17.00 6.15
CA GLU A 23 15.60 17.14 4.69
C GLU A 23 16.65 16.27 3.97
N ASN A 24 16.20 15.42 3.05
CA ASN A 24 17.04 14.53 2.26
C ASN A 24 17.20 15.07 0.82
N GLY A 25 18.43 15.35 0.40
CA GLY A 25 18.77 15.63 -1.00
C GLY A 25 19.62 14.54 -1.67
N GLY A 26 19.87 13.42 -0.97
CA GLY A 26 20.70 12.31 -1.44
C GLY A 26 19.99 10.96 -1.31
N THR A 27 20.75 9.90 -1.07
CA THR A 27 20.20 8.54 -0.90
C THR A 27 20.13 8.15 0.58
N ILE A 28 18.99 7.63 1.01
CA ILE A 28 18.77 6.97 2.29
C ILE A 28 18.43 5.51 2.00
N THR A 29 19.20 4.57 2.56
CA THR A 29 19.00 3.14 2.31
C THR A 29 19.20 2.27 3.54
N ASN A 30 18.39 1.22 3.70
CA ASN A 30 18.50 0.27 4.82
C ASN A 30 18.44 0.99 6.18
N CYS A 31 17.50 1.93 6.32
CA CYS A 31 17.37 2.76 7.52
C CYS A 31 16.00 2.60 8.15
N TYR A 32 15.93 2.73 9.48
CA TYR A 32 14.64 2.68 10.16
C TYR A 32 14.51 3.55 11.41
N SER A 33 13.27 3.82 11.80
CA SER A 33 12.94 4.52 13.03
C SER A 33 11.79 3.85 13.80
N THR A 34 11.90 3.85 15.12
CA THR A 34 10.84 3.39 16.05
C THR A 34 10.51 4.42 17.14
N ALA A 35 11.07 5.63 17.05
CA ALA A 35 10.86 6.70 18.04
C ALA A 35 9.52 7.41 17.80
N SER A 36 8.96 8.06 18.82
CA SER A 36 7.81 8.95 18.61
C SER A 36 8.25 10.24 17.94
N VAL A 37 7.50 10.74 16.96
CA VAL A 37 7.85 11.97 16.22
C VAL A 37 6.71 12.97 16.29
N LYS A 38 7.03 14.22 16.65
CA LYS A 38 6.06 15.31 16.80
C LYS A 38 6.52 16.58 16.10
N GLY A 39 5.63 17.26 15.39
CA GLY A 39 5.91 18.61 14.91
C GLY A 39 4.72 19.31 14.26
N ASP A 40 4.98 20.43 13.57
CA ASP A 40 3.92 21.27 13.02
C ASP A 40 3.81 21.15 11.49
N LEU A 41 4.93 21.01 10.79
CA LEU A 41 4.99 21.10 9.33
C LEU A 41 6.03 20.15 8.73
N TRP A 42 5.58 19.27 7.82
CA TRP A 42 6.39 18.23 7.18
C TRP A 42 7.04 17.32 8.21
N VAL A 43 6.20 16.50 8.82
CA VAL A 43 6.57 15.57 9.89
C VAL A 43 6.56 14.16 9.33
N GLY A 44 7.70 13.49 9.31
CA GLY A 44 7.83 12.10 8.91
C GLY A 44 8.41 11.25 10.02
N GLY A 45 7.95 10.01 10.16
CA GLY A 45 8.54 9.10 11.14
C GLY A 45 10.02 8.83 10.90
N LEU A 46 10.51 8.89 9.66
CA LEU A 46 11.93 8.76 9.31
C LEU A 46 12.50 10.08 8.79
N VAL A 47 11.80 10.72 7.85
CA VAL A 47 12.30 11.88 7.08
C VAL A 47 11.26 13.00 7.03
N GLY A 48 11.63 14.24 7.37
CA GLY A 48 10.71 15.38 7.23
C GLY A 48 10.36 15.66 5.76
N VAL A 49 11.38 15.94 4.94
CA VAL A 49 11.25 16.19 3.49
C VAL A 49 12.22 15.34 2.70
N ASN A 50 11.73 14.69 1.65
CA ASN A 50 12.54 13.98 0.69
C ASN A 50 12.61 14.73 -0.65
N ARG A 51 13.82 14.92 -1.19
CA ARG A 51 14.10 15.41 -2.55
C ARG A 51 15.03 14.47 -3.32
N GLY A 52 15.49 13.40 -2.67
CA GLY A 52 16.37 12.39 -3.25
C GLY A 52 15.69 11.03 -3.23
N THR A 53 16.45 9.99 -2.92
CA THR A 53 15.98 8.60 -2.92
C THR A 53 15.92 8.06 -1.50
N ILE A 54 14.81 7.39 -1.16
CA ILE A 54 14.66 6.58 0.04
C ILE A 54 14.32 5.17 -0.43
N THR A 55 15.13 4.18 -0.05
CA THR A 55 14.91 2.79 -0.47
C THR A 55 15.21 1.78 0.62
N ASN A 56 14.44 0.70 0.72
CA ASN A 56 14.60 -0.34 1.76
C ASN A 56 14.59 0.29 3.16
N CYS A 57 13.66 1.19 3.42
CA CYS A 57 13.56 1.92 4.69
C CYS A 57 12.19 1.74 5.32
N TYR A 58 12.12 1.80 6.64
CA TYR A 58 10.83 1.69 7.33
C TYR A 58 10.71 2.53 8.59
N SER A 59 9.48 2.73 9.02
CA SER A 59 9.18 3.42 10.28
C SER A 59 8.02 2.74 11.00
N THR A 60 8.25 2.37 12.27
CA THR A 60 7.18 1.92 13.19
C THR A 60 6.81 3.04 14.17
N SER A 61 7.21 4.27 13.85
CA SER A 61 7.08 5.44 14.70
C SER A 61 5.62 5.88 14.81
N SER A 62 5.14 6.21 16.01
CA SER A 62 3.91 7.00 16.13
C SER A 62 4.22 8.45 15.79
N VAL A 63 3.50 9.02 14.82
CA VAL A 63 3.76 10.35 14.27
C VAL A 63 2.58 11.26 14.56
N THR A 64 2.83 12.43 15.14
CA THR A 64 1.81 13.45 15.38
C THR A 64 2.21 14.78 14.76
N GLY A 65 1.39 15.28 13.83
CA GLY A 65 1.47 16.63 13.31
C GLY A 65 0.36 17.51 13.87
N TYR A 66 0.72 18.63 14.50
CA TYR A 66 -0.28 19.54 15.08
C TYR A 66 -0.91 20.46 14.05
N GLY A 67 -0.23 20.70 12.93
CA GLY A 67 -0.57 21.77 12.00
C GLY A 67 -0.58 23.15 12.68
N THR A 68 -0.67 24.20 11.88
CA THR A 68 -1.01 25.54 12.38
C THR A 68 -2.05 26.15 11.47
N GLU A 69 -2.80 27.14 11.95
CA GLU A 69 -3.78 27.87 11.12
C GLU A 69 -3.16 28.45 9.84
N ARG A 70 -1.85 28.73 9.86
CA ARG A 70 -1.11 29.29 8.73
C ARG A 70 -0.52 28.23 7.79
N TRP A 71 -0.30 27.02 8.28
CA TRP A 71 0.32 25.92 7.53
C TRP A 71 -0.27 24.60 7.98
N LYS A 72 -1.12 24.01 7.15
CA LYS A 72 -1.59 22.64 7.35
C LYS A 72 -0.58 21.71 6.68
N GLY A 73 0.46 21.35 7.43
CA GLY A 73 1.62 20.65 6.90
C GLY A 73 1.43 19.14 6.81
N GLY A 74 2.04 18.52 5.80
CA GLY A 74 1.94 17.08 5.60
C GLY A 74 2.58 16.25 6.71
N VAL A 75 1.88 15.18 7.10
CA VAL A 75 2.28 14.24 8.15
C VAL A 75 2.30 12.83 7.57
N GLY A 76 3.45 12.17 7.60
CA GLY A 76 3.61 10.81 7.09
C GLY A 76 4.22 9.87 8.13
N GLY A 77 3.80 8.61 8.14
CA GLY A 77 4.43 7.60 9.00
C GLY A 77 5.90 7.34 8.64
N LEU A 78 6.30 7.54 7.38
CA LEU A 78 7.70 7.51 6.92
C LEU A 78 8.21 8.91 6.55
N VAL A 79 7.49 9.63 5.70
CA VAL A 79 7.95 10.91 5.11
C VAL A 79 6.90 12.01 5.22
N GLY A 80 7.25 13.17 5.76
CA GLY A 80 6.30 14.30 5.80
C GLY A 80 5.93 14.82 4.41
N ARG A 81 6.95 15.07 3.57
CA ARG A 81 6.79 15.46 2.16
C ARG A 81 7.77 14.75 1.25
N ASN A 82 7.27 14.07 0.22
CA ASN A 82 8.09 13.63 -0.91
C ASN A 82 8.01 14.70 -2.00
N TYR A 83 9.08 15.44 -2.28
CA TYR A 83 9.13 16.53 -3.25
C TYR A 83 10.15 16.22 -4.35
N ARG A 84 9.64 15.74 -5.49
CA ARG A 84 10.40 15.29 -6.67
C ARG A 84 11.43 14.22 -6.32
N GLY A 85 11.18 13.50 -5.23
CA GLY A 85 12.00 12.40 -4.74
C GLY A 85 11.35 11.05 -5.04
N THR A 86 12.11 9.99 -4.78
CA THR A 86 11.71 8.60 -4.98
C THR A 86 11.66 7.90 -3.63
N ILE A 87 10.59 7.16 -3.37
CA ILE A 87 10.44 6.26 -2.23
C ILE A 87 10.13 4.87 -2.77
N THR A 88 11.01 3.89 -2.54
CA THR A 88 10.82 2.52 -3.06
C THR A 88 11.12 1.44 -2.05
N ASN A 89 10.37 0.34 -2.04
CA ASN A 89 10.57 -0.78 -1.12
C ASN A 89 10.59 -0.31 0.34
N CYS A 90 9.61 0.52 0.72
CA CYS A 90 9.56 1.15 2.03
C CYS A 90 8.21 0.94 2.69
N TYR A 91 8.17 0.98 4.02
CA TYR A 91 6.91 0.80 4.73
C TYR A 91 6.79 1.56 6.04
N ALA A 92 5.54 1.76 6.47
CA ALA A 92 5.23 2.37 7.75
C ALA A 92 4.10 1.66 8.49
N THR A 93 4.30 1.36 9.77
CA THR A 93 3.31 0.60 10.57
C THR A 93 2.82 1.36 11.81
N GLY A 94 3.46 2.47 12.16
CA GLY A 94 3.04 3.30 13.29
C GLY A 94 1.84 4.16 12.96
N SER A 95 1.05 4.50 13.99
CA SER A 95 -0.13 5.36 13.83
C SER A 95 0.26 6.80 13.48
N VAL A 96 -0.55 7.44 12.63
CA VAL A 96 -0.33 8.80 12.15
C VAL A 96 -1.54 9.67 12.50
N LEU A 97 -1.29 10.71 13.28
CA LEU A 97 -2.30 11.73 13.61
C LEU A 97 -1.85 13.07 13.05
N GLY A 98 -2.70 13.72 12.26
CA GLY A 98 -2.42 15.03 11.68
C GLY A 98 -3.66 15.91 11.57
N VAL A 99 -3.52 17.02 10.85
CA VAL A 99 -4.65 17.93 10.57
C VAL A 99 -5.05 17.90 9.11
N ASP A 100 -4.08 18.00 8.20
CA ASP A 100 -4.27 17.99 6.74
C ASP A 100 -3.08 17.30 6.09
N ASP A 101 -3.27 16.78 4.88
CA ASP A 101 -2.27 16.00 4.14
C ASP A 101 -1.63 14.91 5.02
N VAL A 102 -2.45 14.00 5.53
CA VAL A 102 -2.03 12.94 6.45
C VAL A 102 -2.02 11.61 5.72
N GLY A 103 -0.86 10.95 5.68
CA GLY A 103 -0.68 9.65 5.06
C GLY A 103 -0.01 8.64 5.97
N GLY A 104 -0.37 7.36 5.86
CA GLY A 104 0.32 6.32 6.62
C GLY A 104 1.80 6.19 6.21
N LEU A 105 2.12 6.38 4.93
CA LEU A 105 3.51 6.44 4.44
C LEU A 105 3.98 7.88 4.29
N ALA A 106 3.26 8.69 3.50
CA ALA A 106 3.66 10.05 3.15
C ALA A 106 2.52 11.07 3.30
N GLY A 107 2.77 12.20 3.96
CA GLY A 107 1.73 13.23 4.08
C GLY A 107 1.38 13.86 2.73
N PHE A 108 2.40 14.35 2.04
CA PHE A 108 2.29 14.95 0.71
C PHE A 108 3.26 14.31 -0.27
N GLY A 109 2.74 13.76 -1.37
CA GLY A 109 3.50 13.11 -2.43
C GLY A 109 3.51 13.91 -3.73
N ASP A 110 4.67 14.44 -4.09
CA ASP A 110 4.98 15.18 -5.32
C ASP A 110 6.20 14.55 -6.02
N GLY A 111 6.21 13.22 -6.12
CA GLY A 111 7.26 12.40 -6.71
C GLY A 111 6.83 10.93 -6.76
N THR A 112 7.76 10.02 -7.06
CA THR A 112 7.47 8.59 -7.24
C THR A 112 7.44 7.83 -5.91
N ILE A 113 6.44 6.96 -5.76
CA ILE A 113 6.33 5.99 -4.66
C ILE A 113 6.05 4.61 -5.27
N GLY A 114 6.90 3.62 -4.99
CA GLY A 114 6.79 2.29 -5.62
C GLY A 114 7.07 1.14 -4.66
N ASN A 115 6.32 0.04 -4.73
CA ASN A 115 6.53 -1.14 -3.87
C ASN A 115 6.54 -0.76 -2.38
N CYS A 116 5.56 0.02 -1.94
CA CYS A 116 5.49 0.54 -0.58
C CYS A 116 4.17 0.18 0.08
N TYR A 117 4.16 0.14 1.41
CA TYR A 117 2.92 -0.10 2.14
C TYR A 117 2.82 0.63 3.47
N ALA A 118 1.57 0.80 3.94
CA ALA A 118 1.29 1.36 5.24
C ALA A 118 0.18 0.61 5.97
N THR A 119 0.44 0.20 7.22
CA THR A 119 -0.51 -0.58 8.04
C THR A 119 -0.99 0.13 9.30
N GLY A 120 -0.37 1.27 9.63
CA GLY A 120 -0.76 2.06 10.80
C GLY A 120 -2.04 2.86 10.56
N ASN A 121 -2.88 2.98 11.59
CA ASN A 121 -4.09 3.80 11.52
C ASN A 121 -3.77 5.27 11.28
N VAL A 122 -4.57 5.93 10.44
CA VAL A 122 -4.39 7.31 10.02
C VAL A 122 -5.59 8.14 10.43
N SER A 123 -5.36 9.29 11.04
CA SER A 123 -6.43 10.22 11.44
C SER A 123 -6.07 11.69 11.19
N GLY A 124 -7.04 12.47 10.71
CA GLY A 124 -6.93 13.93 10.58
C GLY A 124 -8.22 14.55 10.05
N ASN A 125 -8.17 15.76 9.49
CA ASN A 125 -9.39 16.49 9.10
C ASN A 125 -9.49 16.75 7.58
N GLY A 126 -8.41 17.19 6.94
CA GLY A 126 -8.36 17.47 5.51
C GLY A 126 -8.04 16.22 4.68
N ASN A 127 -7.05 16.28 3.80
CA ASN A 127 -6.73 15.17 2.89
C ASN A 127 -6.10 14.01 3.66
N ILE A 128 -6.84 12.92 3.89
CA ILE A 128 -6.38 11.75 4.64
C ILE A 128 -6.32 10.53 3.73
N GLY A 129 -5.16 9.89 3.66
CA GLY A 129 -4.96 8.64 2.92
C GLY A 129 -4.30 7.57 3.79
N GLY A 130 -4.68 6.30 3.63
CA GLY A 130 -3.96 5.23 4.33
C GLY A 130 -2.50 5.11 3.90
N LEU A 131 -2.16 5.47 2.65
CA LEU A 131 -0.77 5.55 2.17
C LEU A 131 -0.31 7.00 2.03
N VAL A 132 -1.04 7.82 1.26
CA VAL A 132 -0.66 9.21 0.94
C VAL A 132 -1.80 10.19 1.21
N GLY A 133 -1.57 11.24 1.98
CA GLY A 133 -2.61 12.26 2.24
C GLY A 133 -3.04 12.99 0.96
N ALA A 134 -2.10 13.70 0.35
CA ALA A 134 -2.30 14.35 -0.95
C ALA A 134 -1.22 13.98 -1.96
N HIS A 135 -1.65 13.54 -3.14
CA HIS A 135 -0.79 13.19 -4.27
C HIS A 135 -0.92 14.23 -5.39
N ASN A 136 0.14 15.00 -5.59
CA ASN A 136 0.35 15.93 -6.70
C ASN A 136 1.53 15.50 -7.60
N GLY A 137 2.08 14.31 -7.35
CA GLY A 137 3.32 13.84 -7.95
C GLY A 137 3.10 12.98 -9.18
N ASP A 138 4.19 12.37 -9.62
CA ASP A 138 4.19 11.57 -10.84
C ASP A 138 3.38 10.28 -10.67
N THR A 139 3.87 9.33 -9.87
CA THR A 139 3.31 7.97 -9.81
C THR A 139 3.33 7.36 -8.40
N ILE A 140 2.25 6.64 -8.08
CA ILE A 140 2.18 5.65 -7.00
C ILE A 140 1.94 4.29 -7.65
N THR A 141 2.86 3.35 -7.49
CA THR A 141 2.80 2.05 -8.19
C THR A 141 3.05 0.88 -7.26
N ASN A 142 2.29 -0.21 -7.40
CA ASN A 142 2.51 -1.44 -6.65
C ASN A 142 2.53 -1.18 -5.13
N CYS A 143 1.53 -0.46 -4.62
CA CYS A 143 1.48 -0.07 -3.21
C CYS A 143 0.15 -0.45 -2.55
N TYR A 144 0.16 -0.60 -1.23
CA TYR A 144 -1.08 -0.87 -0.51
C TYR A 144 -1.18 -0.22 0.87
N SER A 145 -2.41 -0.15 1.38
CA SER A 145 -2.69 0.26 2.75
C SER A 145 -3.70 -0.67 3.43
N SER A 146 -3.47 -0.95 4.71
CA SER A 146 -4.35 -1.80 5.52
C SER A 146 -4.80 -1.18 6.84
N GLY A 147 -4.20 -0.06 7.26
CA GLY A 147 -4.63 0.67 8.46
C GLY A 147 -5.98 1.37 8.26
N ASP A 148 -6.73 1.52 9.36
CA ASP A 148 -7.99 2.26 9.34
C ASP A 148 -7.75 3.75 9.11
N VAL A 149 -8.60 4.38 8.31
CA VAL A 149 -8.48 5.79 7.92
C VAL A 149 -9.70 6.57 8.40
N SER A 150 -9.46 7.63 9.18
CA SER A 150 -10.51 8.51 9.68
C SER A 150 -10.24 9.98 9.38
N GLY A 151 -11.23 10.71 8.87
CA GLY A 151 -11.15 12.18 8.83
C GLY A 151 -12.42 12.90 8.40
N ASP A 152 -12.34 14.19 8.09
CA ASP A 152 -13.54 14.97 7.74
C ASP A 152 -13.76 15.06 6.22
N GLU A 153 -12.76 15.48 5.44
CA GLU A 153 -12.93 15.84 4.01
C GLU A 153 -11.83 15.25 3.10
N ARG A 154 -12.20 14.52 2.04
CA ARG A 154 -11.25 13.84 1.12
C ARG A 154 -10.47 12.75 1.86
N VAL A 155 -11.22 11.75 2.31
CA VAL A 155 -10.70 10.60 3.04
C VAL A 155 -10.68 9.40 2.09
N GLY A 156 -9.49 8.86 1.82
CA GLY A 156 -9.30 7.69 0.95
C GLY A 156 -8.58 6.57 1.68
N GLY A 157 -8.96 5.31 1.42
CA GLY A 157 -8.23 4.19 2.02
C GLY A 157 -6.76 4.14 1.58
N LEU A 158 -6.43 4.55 0.36
CA LEU A 158 -5.05 4.69 -0.13
C LEU A 158 -4.61 6.16 -0.21
N VAL A 159 -5.38 6.99 -0.91
CA VAL A 159 -5.03 8.40 -1.17
C VAL A 159 -6.20 9.35 -0.85
N GLY A 160 -5.97 10.38 -0.06
CA GLY A 160 -7.02 11.37 0.25
C GLY A 160 -7.41 12.20 -0.97
N ARG A 161 -6.44 12.91 -1.55
CA ARG A 161 -6.59 13.72 -2.77
C ARG A 161 -5.61 13.29 -3.85
N ASN A 162 -6.11 13.02 -5.07
CA ASN A 162 -5.29 12.59 -6.20
C ASN A 162 -5.31 13.58 -7.39
N HIS A 163 -4.12 13.94 -7.86
CA HIS A 163 -3.84 14.59 -9.16
C HIS A 163 -2.82 13.80 -10.01
N GLY A 164 -2.24 12.71 -9.50
CA GLY A 164 -1.21 11.94 -10.17
C GLY A 164 -1.71 10.57 -10.66
N THR A 165 -0.76 9.73 -11.07
CA THR A 165 -1.03 8.37 -11.53
C THR A 165 -0.97 7.38 -10.37
N ILE A 166 -2.03 6.58 -10.21
CA ILE A 166 -2.07 5.45 -9.26
C ILE A 166 -2.27 4.17 -10.07
N THR A 167 -1.32 3.25 -9.97
CA THR A 167 -1.36 2.00 -10.74
C THR A 167 -1.02 0.80 -9.87
N ASN A 168 -1.74 -0.30 -10.05
CA ASN A 168 -1.48 -1.54 -9.32
C ASN A 168 -1.50 -1.34 -7.80
N CYS A 169 -2.55 -0.75 -7.25
CA CYS A 169 -2.59 -0.41 -5.82
C CYS A 169 -3.91 -0.79 -5.18
N TYR A 170 -3.89 -1.01 -3.86
CA TYR A 170 -5.12 -1.38 -3.17
C TYR A 170 -5.20 -0.92 -1.72
N SER A 171 -6.42 -0.90 -1.19
CA SER A 171 -6.72 -0.59 0.21
C SER A 171 -7.72 -1.55 0.82
N ILE A 172 -7.41 -2.04 2.03
CA ILE A 172 -8.24 -3.01 2.75
C ILE A 172 -8.75 -2.50 4.10
N GLY A 173 -8.16 -1.42 4.63
CA GLY A 173 -8.58 -0.81 5.90
C GLY A 173 -9.93 -0.10 5.81
N SER A 174 -10.63 0.05 6.94
CA SER A 174 -11.91 0.78 6.96
C SER A 174 -11.70 2.27 6.75
N VAL A 175 -12.64 2.92 6.06
CA VAL A 175 -12.58 4.35 5.74
C VAL A 175 -13.79 5.07 6.29
N THR A 176 -13.57 5.98 7.24
CA THR A 176 -14.62 6.79 7.85
C THR A 176 -14.38 8.26 7.61
N GLY A 177 -15.36 8.97 7.05
CA GLY A 177 -15.32 10.43 7.06
C GLY A 177 -16.64 11.14 6.87
N THR A 178 -16.60 12.42 6.50
CA THR A 178 -17.82 13.23 6.31
C THR A 178 -18.10 13.51 4.84
N MET A 179 -17.13 14.01 4.08
CA MET A 179 -17.30 14.43 2.69
C MET A 179 -16.18 13.91 1.79
N TYR A 180 -16.52 13.47 0.58
CA TYR A 180 -15.56 12.88 -0.38
C TYR A 180 -14.82 11.69 0.24
N VAL A 181 -15.58 10.64 0.55
CA VAL A 181 -15.06 9.44 1.22
C VAL A 181 -14.96 8.31 0.20
N GLY A 182 -13.75 7.83 -0.03
CA GLY A 182 -13.42 6.82 -1.02
C GLY A 182 -12.79 5.57 -0.41
N GLY A 183 -13.20 4.38 -0.86
CA GLY A 183 -12.53 3.14 -0.46
C GLY A 183 -11.04 3.15 -0.81
N LEU A 184 -10.68 3.64 -2.00
CA LEU A 184 -9.30 3.83 -2.45
C LEU A 184 -8.90 5.32 -2.46
N VAL A 185 -9.68 6.17 -3.13
CA VAL A 185 -9.37 7.59 -3.31
C VAL A 185 -10.51 8.49 -2.86
N GLY A 186 -10.25 9.42 -1.94
CA GLY A 186 -11.26 10.36 -1.45
C GLY A 186 -11.79 11.27 -2.55
N ARG A 187 -10.89 11.99 -3.24
CA ARG A 187 -11.24 12.84 -4.39
C ARG A 187 -10.18 12.82 -5.49
N GLN A 188 -10.63 12.62 -6.72
CA GLN A 188 -9.80 12.64 -7.94
C GLN A 188 -10.05 13.92 -8.77
N TYR A 189 -8.98 14.42 -9.38
CA TYR A 189 -8.96 15.64 -10.22
C TYR A 189 -8.41 15.36 -11.64
N GLU A 190 -8.46 16.36 -12.51
CA GLU A 190 -8.22 16.31 -13.98
C GLU A 190 -6.99 15.55 -14.44
N GLU A 191 -5.85 15.74 -13.77
CA GLU A 191 -4.59 15.08 -14.12
C GLU A 191 -4.48 13.64 -13.57
N GLY A 192 -5.43 13.24 -12.71
CA GLY A 192 -5.40 11.97 -12.01
C GLY A 192 -5.85 10.78 -12.86
N THR A 193 -5.06 9.70 -12.81
CA THR A 193 -5.41 8.41 -13.42
C THR A 193 -5.33 7.31 -12.37
N ILE A 194 -6.33 6.42 -12.36
CA ILE A 194 -6.35 5.21 -11.52
C ILE A 194 -6.46 4.02 -12.45
N THR A 195 -5.54 3.05 -12.33
CA THR A 195 -5.52 1.88 -13.22
C THR A 195 -5.12 0.63 -12.45
N ASN A 196 -5.85 -0.45 -12.65
CA ASN A 196 -5.59 -1.73 -12.00
C ASN A 196 -5.52 -1.59 -10.47
N CYS A 197 -6.53 -0.95 -9.87
CA CYS A 197 -6.56 -0.74 -8.43
C CYS A 197 -7.84 -1.31 -7.82
N TYR A 198 -7.81 -1.64 -6.53
CA TYR A 198 -9.02 -2.08 -5.87
C TYR A 198 -9.16 -1.68 -4.40
N SER A 199 -10.39 -1.74 -3.88
CA SER A 199 -10.64 -1.57 -2.44
C SER A 199 -11.73 -2.50 -1.92
N VAL A 200 -11.56 -2.96 -0.68
CA VAL A 200 -12.48 -3.92 -0.02
C VAL A 200 -12.92 -3.47 1.37
N GLY A 201 -12.21 -2.52 1.97
CA GLY A 201 -12.54 -2.01 3.30
C GLY A 201 -13.91 -1.33 3.35
N SER A 202 -14.58 -1.43 4.51
CA SER A 202 -15.87 -0.74 4.73
C SER A 202 -15.74 0.77 4.61
N VAL A 203 -16.71 1.42 3.95
CA VAL A 203 -16.72 2.87 3.74
C VAL A 203 -17.92 3.52 4.39
N THR A 204 -17.67 4.47 5.30
CA THR A 204 -18.71 5.24 6.00
C THR A 204 -18.53 6.73 5.74
N GLY A 205 -19.56 7.39 5.20
CA GLY A 205 -19.56 8.84 5.01
C GLY A 205 -20.95 9.46 4.87
N ARG A 206 -21.01 10.80 4.72
CA ARG A 206 -22.29 11.53 4.61
C ARG A 206 -22.54 12.11 3.23
N ASN A 207 -21.53 12.72 2.60
CA ASN A 207 -21.67 13.41 1.32
C ASN A 207 -20.60 12.91 0.34
N ASN A 208 -21.00 12.50 -0.87
CA ASN A 208 -20.10 11.95 -1.89
C ASN A 208 -19.26 10.80 -1.34
N VAL A 209 -19.93 9.67 -1.13
CA VAL A 209 -19.33 8.42 -0.68
C VAL A 209 -19.25 7.48 -1.88
N GLY A 210 -18.07 6.94 -2.12
CA GLY A 210 -17.84 5.98 -3.19
C GLY A 210 -16.92 4.88 -2.71
N TRP A 211 -17.25 3.65 -3.08
CA TRP A 211 -16.59 2.49 -2.51
C TRP A 211 -15.26 2.14 -3.19
N LEU A 212 -14.93 2.83 -4.30
CA LEU A 212 -13.57 2.98 -4.81
C LEU A 212 -13.13 4.46 -4.77
N VAL A 213 -13.90 5.36 -5.39
CA VAL A 213 -13.60 6.80 -5.47
C VAL A 213 -14.77 7.62 -4.93
N GLY A 214 -14.51 8.46 -3.93
CA GLY A 214 -15.55 9.27 -3.27
C GLY A 214 -16.16 10.35 -4.15
N ALA A 215 -15.30 11.08 -4.87
CA ALA A 215 -15.72 12.04 -5.88
C ALA A 215 -14.72 12.13 -7.04
N LEU A 216 -15.26 12.17 -8.25
CA LEU A 216 -14.53 12.36 -9.49
C LEU A 216 -14.84 13.75 -10.03
N ASN A 217 -13.86 14.66 -10.01
CA ASN A 217 -14.01 15.97 -10.64
C ASN A 217 -13.78 15.85 -12.14
N GLU A 218 -12.68 15.18 -12.53
CA GLU A 218 -12.24 14.84 -13.88
C GLU A 218 -11.18 13.72 -13.76
N GLY A 219 -10.56 13.29 -14.86
CA GLY A 219 -9.54 12.24 -14.89
C GLY A 219 -10.08 10.88 -15.36
N THR A 220 -9.24 9.83 -15.29
CA THR A 220 -9.61 8.48 -15.77
C THR A 220 -9.49 7.42 -14.68
N ILE A 221 -10.38 6.43 -14.73
CA ILE A 221 -10.38 5.26 -13.86
C ILE A 221 -10.60 4.06 -14.77
N ASN A 222 -9.60 3.18 -14.88
CA ASN A 222 -9.63 2.02 -15.75
C ASN A 222 -9.39 0.75 -14.94
N ASN A 223 -10.06 -0.34 -15.29
CA ASN A 223 -9.79 -1.69 -14.79
C ASN A 223 -9.65 -1.74 -13.26
N SER A 224 -10.48 -0.98 -12.53
CA SER A 224 -10.36 -0.81 -11.08
C SER A 224 -11.68 -1.14 -10.40
N PHE A 225 -11.60 -1.82 -9.26
CA PHE A 225 -12.72 -2.56 -8.69
C PHE A 225 -12.95 -2.28 -7.22
N TRP A 226 -14.18 -2.45 -6.75
CA TRP A 226 -14.43 -2.57 -5.32
C TRP A 226 -15.36 -3.74 -5.03
N ASP A 227 -15.22 -4.30 -3.84
CA ASP A 227 -16.11 -5.37 -3.38
C ASP A 227 -17.42 -4.79 -2.84
N ILE A 228 -18.55 -5.06 -3.47
CA ILE A 228 -19.85 -4.49 -3.09
C ILE A 228 -20.42 -5.08 -1.79
N GLU A 229 -19.91 -6.22 -1.33
CA GLU A 229 -20.44 -6.95 -0.18
C GLU A 229 -19.68 -6.60 1.09
N THR A 230 -18.35 -6.60 1.05
CA THR A 230 -17.51 -6.29 2.23
C THR A 230 -17.44 -4.80 2.51
N SER A 231 -17.42 -3.99 1.46
CA SER A 231 -17.27 -2.54 1.59
C SER A 231 -18.59 -1.84 2.00
N GLY A 232 -19.73 -2.50 1.76
CA GLY A 232 -21.05 -2.07 2.25
C GLY A 232 -21.85 -1.17 1.31
N GLY A 233 -21.49 -1.09 0.02
CA GLY A 233 -22.29 -0.34 -0.96
C GLY A 233 -21.98 -0.58 -2.43
N THR A 234 -22.89 -0.09 -3.27
CA THR A 234 -23.03 -0.51 -4.67
C THR A 234 -22.73 0.60 -5.67
N TYR A 235 -22.31 1.79 -5.22
CA TYR A 235 -22.03 2.94 -6.07
C TYR A 235 -20.64 3.49 -5.82
N SER A 236 -19.99 4.03 -6.85
CA SER A 236 -18.72 4.76 -6.73
C SER A 236 -18.69 5.84 -7.80
N ALA A 237 -17.92 6.92 -7.59
CA ALA A 237 -17.75 7.94 -8.62
C ALA A 237 -17.00 7.42 -9.86
N GLY A 238 -16.33 6.28 -9.75
CA GLY A 238 -15.81 5.49 -10.85
C GLY A 238 -15.28 4.13 -10.41
N GLY A 239 -14.80 3.35 -11.39
CA GLY A 239 -14.51 1.92 -11.25
C GLY A 239 -15.75 1.04 -11.43
N THR A 240 -15.59 -0.26 -11.18
CA THR A 240 -16.65 -1.26 -11.31
C THR A 240 -16.82 -2.06 -10.02
N GLY A 241 -18.05 -2.15 -9.52
CA GLY A 241 -18.36 -2.97 -8.35
C GLY A 241 -18.39 -4.46 -8.72
N LYS A 242 -17.83 -5.28 -7.85
CA LYS A 242 -17.74 -6.74 -7.99
C LYS A 242 -18.17 -7.40 -6.68
N THR A 243 -18.78 -8.58 -6.76
CA THR A 243 -19.06 -9.41 -5.58
C THR A 243 -17.76 -9.94 -4.97
N THR A 244 -17.79 -10.40 -3.73
CA THR A 244 -16.63 -11.06 -3.08
C THR A 244 -16.14 -12.22 -3.94
N ALA A 245 -17.06 -13.05 -4.43
CA ALA A 245 -16.71 -14.20 -5.27
C ALA A 245 -16.03 -13.80 -6.59
N GLU A 246 -16.47 -12.70 -7.23
CA GLU A 246 -15.78 -12.18 -8.42
C GLU A 246 -14.42 -11.57 -8.05
N MET A 247 -14.33 -10.85 -6.94
CA MET A 247 -13.08 -10.25 -6.46
C MET A 247 -12.04 -11.29 -6.00
N GLN A 248 -12.47 -12.52 -5.75
CA GLN A 248 -11.64 -13.68 -5.41
C GLN A 248 -11.39 -14.61 -6.60
N MET A 249 -11.69 -14.17 -7.83
CA MET A 249 -11.52 -14.95 -9.05
C MET A 249 -10.52 -14.28 -9.97
N GLU A 250 -9.46 -14.99 -10.37
CA GLU A 250 -8.36 -14.46 -11.18
C GLU A 250 -8.87 -13.92 -12.52
N SER A 251 -9.78 -14.66 -13.15
CA SER A 251 -10.35 -14.28 -14.45
C SER A 251 -11.03 -12.91 -14.44
N THR A 252 -11.58 -12.46 -13.31
CA THR A 252 -12.14 -11.11 -13.17
C THR A 252 -11.12 -10.02 -13.48
N PHE A 253 -9.85 -10.26 -13.14
CA PHE A 253 -8.77 -9.28 -13.28
C PHE A 253 -8.00 -9.49 -14.59
N THR A 254 -7.71 -10.73 -14.98
CA THR A 254 -7.02 -11.00 -16.25
C THR A 254 -7.88 -10.62 -17.45
N ASP A 255 -9.20 -10.78 -17.39
CA ASP A 255 -10.12 -10.29 -18.44
C ASP A 255 -10.11 -8.75 -18.54
N ALA A 256 -9.74 -8.07 -17.45
CA ALA A 256 -9.57 -6.63 -17.40
C ALA A 256 -8.14 -6.18 -17.74
N GLY A 257 -7.25 -7.10 -18.11
CA GLY A 257 -5.88 -6.80 -18.51
C GLY A 257 -4.88 -6.65 -17.36
N TRP A 258 -5.14 -7.24 -16.20
CA TRP A 258 -4.15 -7.29 -15.12
C TRP A 258 -3.11 -8.36 -15.41
N ASP A 259 -1.85 -8.03 -15.16
CA ASP A 259 -0.69 -8.92 -15.34
C ASP A 259 -0.49 -9.79 -14.10
N PHE A 260 -0.85 -11.07 -14.20
CA PHE A 260 -0.77 -12.05 -13.11
C PHE A 260 0.44 -12.99 -13.27
N VAL A 261 0.99 -13.43 -12.14
CA VAL A 261 2.06 -14.41 -12.11
C VAL A 261 1.63 -15.66 -12.89
N GLY A 262 2.41 -16.03 -13.91
CA GLY A 262 2.20 -17.27 -14.66
C GLY A 262 1.21 -17.18 -15.82
N GLU A 263 0.64 -16.00 -16.09
CA GLU A 263 -0.02 -15.72 -17.37
C GLU A 263 0.85 -14.80 -18.23
N SER A 264 0.73 -14.91 -19.56
CA SER A 264 1.57 -14.15 -20.50
C SER A 264 0.77 -13.34 -21.52
N VAL A 265 -0.54 -13.23 -21.33
CA VAL A 265 -1.48 -12.56 -22.23
C VAL A 265 -1.51 -11.07 -21.93
N ASN A 266 -1.48 -10.67 -20.66
CA ASN A 266 -1.56 -9.25 -20.27
C ASN A 266 -0.21 -8.62 -19.91
N GLY A 267 0.85 -9.42 -19.88
CA GLY A 267 2.21 -8.94 -19.66
C GLY A 267 3.16 -10.08 -19.29
N THR A 268 4.35 -9.72 -18.84
CA THR A 268 5.33 -10.65 -18.26
C THR A 268 6.03 -9.99 -17.06
N ASP A 269 5.45 -8.91 -16.54
CA ASP A 269 5.98 -8.21 -15.37
C ASP A 269 5.50 -8.88 -14.07
N ASP A 270 4.54 -9.81 -14.15
CA ASP A 270 4.06 -10.66 -13.05
C ASP A 270 3.71 -9.82 -11.82
N ILE A 271 2.75 -8.90 -11.95
CA ILE A 271 2.48 -7.87 -10.95
C ILE A 271 1.61 -8.38 -9.80
N TRP A 272 0.64 -9.22 -10.11
CA TRP A 272 -0.39 -9.68 -9.20
C TRP A 272 -0.37 -11.20 -9.04
N SER A 273 -0.83 -11.69 -7.90
CA SER A 273 -1.23 -13.09 -7.76
C SER A 273 -2.43 -13.20 -6.80
N ILE A 274 -3.22 -14.27 -6.94
CA ILE A 274 -4.47 -14.49 -6.21
C ILE A 274 -4.63 -15.98 -5.86
N CYS A 275 -5.18 -16.24 -4.67
CA CYS A 275 -5.55 -17.57 -4.24
C CYS A 275 -7.06 -17.66 -4.43
N GLU A 276 -7.46 -18.26 -5.56
CA GLU A 276 -8.84 -18.21 -6.01
C GLU A 276 -9.80 -18.76 -4.94
N GLY A 277 -10.85 -17.98 -4.66
CA GLY A 277 -11.88 -18.30 -3.67
C GLY A 277 -11.43 -18.22 -2.21
N VAL A 278 -10.19 -17.82 -1.93
CA VAL A 278 -9.65 -17.69 -0.57
C VAL A 278 -9.43 -16.23 -0.21
N ASP A 279 -8.70 -15.49 -1.04
CA ASP A 279 -8.31 -14.11 -0.77
C ASP A 279 -8.39 -13.22 -2.04
N TYR A 280 -8.19 -11.92 -1.85
CA TYR A 280 -8.11 -10.91 -2.90
C TYR A 280 -6.72 -10.91 -3.56
N PRO A 281 -6.57 -10.33 -4.77
CA PRO A 281 -5.27 -10.21 -5.41
C PRO A 281 -4.25 -9.47 -4.54
N LYS A 282 -3.07 -10.05 -4.34
CA LYS A 282 -1.94 -9.37 -3.70
C LYS A 282 -0.86 -9.06 -4.74
N LEU A 283 -0.05 -8.06 -4.44
CA LEU A 283 1.08 -7.73 -5.29
C LEU A 283 2.13 -8.83 -5.19
N ALA A 284 2.73 -9.22 -6.31
CA ALA A 284 3.65 -10.33 -6.40
C ALA A 284 4.84 -10.23 -5.42
N TRP A 285 5.31 -9.01 -5.16
CA TRP A 285 6.40 -8.78 -4.21
C TRP A 285 6.02 -9.03 -2.74
N GLN A 286 4.75 -9.21 -2.41
CA GLN A 286 4.29 -9.54 -1.06
C GLN A 286 4.42 -11.02 -0.74
N PHE A 287 4.54 -11.89 -1.75
CA PHE A 287 4.57 -13.32 -1.53
C PHE A 287 5.90 -13.76 -0.92
N VAL A 288 5.76 -14.63 0.08
CA VAL A 288 6.86 -15.40 0.66
C VAL A 288 6.93 -16.73 -0.08
N ILE A 289 8.10 -17.06 -0.63
CA ILE A 289 8.29 -18.29 -1.39
C ILE A 289 8.01 -19.50 -0.48
N GLY A 290 7.06 -20.35 -0.84
CA GLY A 290 6.71 -21.52 -0.05
C GLY A 290 5.54 -21.33 0.91
N ASP A 291 4.87 -20.18 0.95
CA ASP A 291 3.52 -20.07 1.52
C ASP A 291 2.52 -20.78 0.57
N PHE A 292 2.11 -22.01 0.90
CA PHE A 292 1.27 -22.85 0.05
C PHE A 292 -0.21 -22.84 0.44
N ASP A 293 -0.55 -22.34 1.62
CA ASP A 293 -1.93 -22.20 2.08
C ASP A 293 -2.49 -20.76 1.98
N GLY A 294 -1.63 -19.79 1.66
CA GLY A 294 -2.01 -18.41 1.37
C GLY A 294 -2.22 -17.56 2.61
N ASN A 295 -1.64 -17.94 3.75
CA ASN A 295 -1.78 -17.22 5.01
C ASN A 295 -0.73 -16.11 5.24
N ASP A 296 0.15 -15.87 4.26
CA ASP A 296 1.23 -14.86 4.24
C ASP A 296 2.42 -15.12 5.19
N ASP A 297 2.58 -16.33 5.73
CA ASP A 297 3.78 -16.80 6.41
C ASP A 297 4.12 -18.22 5.88
N THR A 298 5.40 -18.64 5.88
CA THR A 298 5.70 -20.07 5.67
C THR A 298 5.91 -20.75 7.01
N GLU A 299 5.08 -21.75 7.27
CA GLU A 299 5.06 -22.51 8.51
C GLU A 299 5.05 -24.03 8.25
N PHE A 300 4.87 -24.81 9.32
CA PHE A 300 4.85 -26.26 9.21
C PHE A 300 3.68 -26.79 8.38
N ALA A 301 2.56 -26.05 8.31
CA ALA A 301 1.44 -26.38 7.45
C ALA A 301 1.87 -26.37 5.98
N ASP A 302 2.63 -25.36 5.56
CA ASP A 302 3.15 -25.25 4.20
C ASP A 302 4.14 -26.36 3.87
N PHE A 303 5.00 -26.74 4.81
CA PHE A 303 5.87 -27.89 4.60
C PHE A 303 5.08 -29.18 4.39
N ALA A 304 3.97 -29.37 5.12
CA ALA A 304 3.10 -30.52 4.92
C ALA A 304 2.43 -30.50 3.54
N ILE A 305 2.03 -29.32 3.06
CA ILE A 305 1.46 -29.14 1.72
C ILE A 305 2.51 -29.40 0.65
N PHE A 306 3.71 -28.83 0.80
CA PHE A 306 4.87 -29.05 -0.07
C PHE A 306 5.20 -30.54 -0.17
N ALA A 307 5.33 -31.23 0.97
CA ALA A 307 5.61 -32.66 0.99
C ALA A 307 4.48 -33.49 0.35
N ALA A 308 3.22 -33.08 0.51
CA ALA A 308 2.09 -33.74 -0.12
C ALA A 308 2.04 -33.51 -1.65
N ARG A 309 2.66 -32.43 -2.13
CA ARG A 309 2.68 -32.02 -3.53
C ARG A 309 4.01 -32.24 -4.23
N TRP A 310 4.99 -32.90 -3.62
CA TRP A 310 6.37 -33.17 -4.09
C TRP A 310 6.56 -33.66 -5.55
N HIS A 311 5.50 -33.93 -6.30
CA HIS A 311 5.54 -34.34 -7.71
C HIS A 311 4.80 -33.37 -8.65
N GLN A 312 4.31 -32.25 -8.14
CA GLN A 312 3.58 -31.24 -8.89
C GLN A 312 4.59 -30.22 -9.44
N THR A 313 4.84 -30.29 -10.74
CA THR A 313 5.84 -29.48 -11.45
C THR A 313 5.26 -28.18 -12.02
N ASP A 314 4.05 -27.80 -11.62
CA ASP A 314 3.52 -26.50 -11.98
C ASP A 314 4.28 -25.43 -11.18
N SER A 315 4.81 -24.46 -11.90
CA SER A 315 5.55 -23.31 -11.37
C SER A 315 4.66 -22.30 -10.65
N SER A 316 3.45 -22.70 -10.27
CA SER A 316 2.54 -21.89 -9.49
C SER A 316 3.06 -21.94 -8.05
N PHE A 317 3.79 -20.91 -7.65
CA PHE A 317 4.49 -20.87 -6.36
C PHE A 317 3.56 -20.67 -5.14
N TRP A 318 2.25 -20.63 -5.35
CA TRP A 318 1.32 -20.16 -4.33
C TRP A 318 -0.02 -20.90 -4.39
N CYS A 319 -0.61 -21.13 -3.22
CA CYS A 319 -2.02 -21.43 -3.01
C CYS A 319 -2.69 -22.36 -4.05
N GLY A 320 -2.42 -23.65 -3.92
CA GLY A 320 -2.92 -24.68 -4.85
C GLY A 320 -1.98 -25.00 -6.01
N GLY A 321 -0.93 -24.21 -6.20
CA GLY A 321 0.15 -24.50 -7.13
C GLY A 321 1.14 -25.59 -6.70
N GLY A 322 2.03 -25.92 -7.62
CA GLY A 322 3.04 -26.97 -7.50
C GLY A 322 4.23 -26.60 -6.65
N THR A 323 5.17 -27.52 -6.60
CA THR A 323 6.32 -27.48 -5.70
C THR A 323 7.65 -27.36 -6.43
N ASP A 324 7.61 -27.07 -7.73
CA ASP A 324 8.78 -26.65 -8.52
C ASP A 324 9.03 -25.17 -8.23
N LEU A 325 9.71 -24.92 -7.11
CA LEU A 325 10.04 -23.58 -6.62
C LEU A 325 11.22 -22.96 -7.37
N THR A 326 12.01 -23.76 -8.10
CA THR A 326 13.12 -23.28 -8.93
C THR A 326 12.70 -22.99 -10.37
N ASN A 327 11.50 -23.41 -10.78
CA ASN A 327 10.93 -23.28 -12.11
C ASN A 327 11.82 -23.91 -13.19
N ASP A 328 12.40 -25.06 -12.88
CA ASP A 328 13.27 -25.80 -13.81
C ASP A 328 12.56 -26.97 -14.51
N GLY A 329 11.30 -27.22 -14.13
CA GLY A 329 10.44 -28.26 -14.67
C GLY A 329 10.52 -29.59 -13.91
N GLU A 330 11.31 -29.67 -12.83
CA GLU A 330 11.38 -30.83 -11.94
C GLU A 330 11.02 -30.42 -10.50
N VAL A 331 10.68 -31.40 -9.66
CA VAL A 331 10.58 -31.19 -8.21
C VAL A 331 11.64 -32.05 -7.55
N ASP A 332 12.66 -31.39 -7.01
CA ASP A 332 13.82 -32.05 -6.43
C ASP A 332 14.35 -31.35 -5.16
N PHE A 333 15.58 -31.70 -4.78
CA PHE A 333 16.18 -31.16 -3.57
C PHE A 333 16.49 -29.66 -3.64
N ASP A 334 16.64 -29.09 -4.82
CA ASP A 334 16.84 -27.65 -5.00
C ASP A 334 15.54 -26.88 -4.70
N ASP A 335 14.35 -27.44 -4.96
CA ASP A 335 13.08 -26.85 -4.52
C ASP A 335 12.90 -26.93 -3.01
N LEU A 336 13.24 -28.07 -2.40
CA LEU A 336 13.22 -28.18 -0.93
C LEU A 336 14.15 -27.16 -0.29
N LYS A 337 15.30 -26.93 -0.92
CA LYS A 337 16.27 -25.94 -0.47
C LYS A 337 15.72 -24.52 -0.63
N GLU A 338 15.10 -24.22 -1.76
CA GLU A 338 14.45 -22.94 -2.01
C GLU A 338 13.36 -22.66 -0.96
N PHE A 339 12.48 -23.64 -0.69
CA PHE A 339 11.49 -23.58 0.39
C PHE A 339 12.14 -23.27 1.75
N ALA A 340 13.20 -24.02 2.11
CA ALA A 340 13.85 -23.90 3.41
C ALA A 340 14.65 -22.60 3.58
N GLU A 341 15.24 -22.08 2.51
CA GLU A 341 16.08 -20.87 2.54
C GLU A 341 15.27 -19.59 2.39
N LYS A 342 14.18 -19.62 1.61
CA LYS A 342 13.41 -18.41 1.25
C LYS A 342 12.02 -18.33 1.86
N GLY A 343 11.48 -19.39 2.45
CA GLY A 343 10.19 -19.36 3.14
C GLY A 343 10.14 -18.52 4.41
N GLU A 344 11.24 -17.90 4.87
CA GLU A 344 11.24 -17.20 6.15
C GLU A 344 10.67 -18.05 7.32
N PHE A 345 10.89 -19.37 7.28
CA PHE A 345 10.21 -20.38 8.11
C PHE A 345 10.14 -19.96 9.58
N ARG A 346 8.91 -19.72 10.08
CA ARG A 346 8.69 -19.38 11.48
C ARG A 346 8.36 -20.65 12.28
N PRO A 347 9.10 -20.95 13.36
CA PRO A 347 8.90 -22.15 14.17
C PRO A 347 7.66 -22.11 15.07
#